data_AF-A0A817JI05-F1
#
_entry.id   AF-A0A817JI05-F1
#
_cell.length_a   1.000
_cell.length_b   1.000
_cell.length_c   1.000
_cell.angle_alpha   90.00
_cell.angle_beta   90.00
_cell.angle_gamma   90.00
#
_symmetry.space_group_name_H-M   'P 1'
#
loop_
_entity.id
_entity.type
_entity.pdbx_description
1 polymer ?
#
loop_
_entity_poly.entity_id
_entity_poly.type
_entity_poly.pdbx_seq_one_letter_code
_entity_poly.pdbx_strand_id
1 'polypeptide(L)'
;MSSSQIEWNCSRCGSAVTDRRKYCTDCHLVLTWTCTGSGKSGLYTNYYRHCDRCSYCTPELEEEKQQKMEEKQQQFQALND
;
A
#
# COMPACT_ATOMS: atom_id res chain seq x y z
N MET A 1 2.61 3.24 14.78
CA MET A 1 2.20 1.84 15.00
C MET A 1 2.64 1.05 13.77
N SER A 2 3.35 -0.07 13.95
CA SER A 2 3.92 -0.81 12.82
C SER A 2 2.83 -1.60 12.10
N SER A 3 2.64 -1.29 10.82
CA SER A 3 1.60 -1.81 9.92
C SER A 3 1.95 -3.21 9.43
N SER A 4 2.13 -4.13 10.37
CA SER A 4 2.80 -5.42 10.18
C SER A 4 1.89 -6.52 9.61
N GLN A 5 1.23 -6.25 8.48
CA GLN A 5 0.43 -7.28 7.79
C GLN A 5 0.82 -7.50 6.32
N ILE A 6 1.79 -6.73 5.80
CA ILE A 6 2.36 -6.89 4.45
C ILE A 6 3.87 -7.00 4.51
N GLU A 7 4.40 -8.02 3.84
CA GLU A 7 5.83 -8.18 3.63
C GLU A 7 6.19 -7.88 2.18
N TRP A 8 7.20 -7.04 1.96
CA TRP A 8 7.74 -6.75 0.65
C TRP A 8 9.01 -7.53 0.41
N ASN A 9 9.09 -8.23 -0.72
CA ASN A 9 10.22 -9.09 -1.05
C ASN A 9 10.62 -8.92 -2.52
N CYS A 10 11.92 -8.96 -2.80
CA CYS A 10 12.41 -9.04 -4.18
C CYS A 10 12.38 -10.49 -4.68
N SER A 11 11.73 -10.73 -5.82
CA SER A 11 11.63 -12.08 -6.40
C SER A 11 12.95 -12.64 -6.95
N ARG A 12 13.99 -11.81 -7.11
CA ARG A 12 15.29 -12.23 -7.65
C ARG A 12 16.34 -12.49 -6.57
N CYS A 13 16.54 -11.55 -5.66
CA CYS A 13 17.54 -11.66 -4.60
C CYS A 13 16.95 -12.09 -3.25
N GLY A 14 15.63 -12.11 -3.10
CA GLY A 14 14.98 -12.46 -1.83
C GLY A 14 15.09 -11.40 -0.74
N SER A 15 15.66 -10.21 -1.04
CA SER A 15 15.79 -9.14 -0.05
C SER A 15 14.41 -8.74 0.47
N ALA A 16 14.21 -8.90 1.77
CA ALA A 16 13.06 -8.37 2.49
C ALA A 16 13.21 -6.85 2.61
N VAL A 17 12.16 -6.12 2.30
CA VAL A 17 12.13 -4.66 2.32
C VAL A 17 11.17 -4.23 3.42
N THR A 18 11.68 -3.45 4.37
CA THR A 18 10.92 -2.99 5.53
C THR A 18 9.99 -1.82 5.20
N ASP A 19 10.18 -1.20 4.04
CA ASP A 19 9.43 -0.04 3.59
C ASP A 19 8.76 -0.26 2.22
N ARG A 20 7.68 0.48 1.99
CA ARG A 20 6.83 0.36 0.79
C ARG A 20 7.52 0.99 -0.42
N ARG A 21 8.45 0.27 -1.04
CA ARG A 21 9.09 0.66 -2.31
C ARG A 21 8.52 -0.11 -3.50
N LYS A 22 8.65 0.47 -4.69
CA LYS A 22 8.25 -0.20 -5.95
C LYS A 22 9.31 -1.15 -6.48
N TYR A 23 10.59 -0.84 -6.26
CA TYR A 23 11.73 -1.55 -6.83
C TYR A 23 12.75 -1.95 -5.77
N CYS A 24 13.40 -3.09 -5.96
CA CYS A 24 14.55 -3.53 -5.18
C CYS A 24 15.77 -2.64 -5.47
N THR A 25 16.50 -2.22 -4.43
CA THR A 25 17.68 -1.37 -4.59
C THR A 25 18.85 -2.09 -5.28
N ASP A 26 18.99 -3.39 -5.09
CA ASP A 26 20.11 -4.16 -5.67
C ASP A 26 19.81 -4.56 -7.11
N CYS A 27 18.66 -5.19 -7.31
CA CYS A 27 18.30 -5.81 -8.58
C CYS A 27 17.48 -4.90 -9.50
N HIS A 28 17.00 -3.75 -9.01
CA HIS A 28 16.10 -2.82 -9.72
C HIS A 28 14.80 -3.45 -10.26
N LEU A 29 14.49 -4.67 -9.83
CA LEU A 29 13.27 -5.38 -10.20
C LEU A 29 12.10 -4.96 -9.31
N VAL A 30 10.89 -5.09 -9.86
CA VAL A 30 9.64 -4.80 -9.15
C VAL A 30 9.50 -5.70 -7.94
N LEU A 31 9.16 -5.12 -6.79
CA LEU A 31 8.94 -5.86 -5.56
C LEU A 31 7.61 -6.63 -5.59
N THR A 32 7.61 -7.78 -4.93
CA THR A 32 6.41 -8.55 -4.61
C THR A 32 5.95 -8.22 -3.21
N TRP A 33 4.65 -8.28 -2.97
CA TRP A 33 4.05 -8.20 -1.64
C TRP A 33 3.44 -9.55 -1.28
N THR A 34 3.39 -9.84 0.01
CA THR A 34 2.64 -10.95 0.60
C THR A 34 1.82 -10.42 1.77
N CYS A 35 0.49 -10.65 1.79
CA CYS A 35 -0.37 -10.27 2.91
C CYS A 35 -0.46 -11.44 3.89
N THR A 36 0.06 -11.26 5.10
CA THR A 36 0.17 -12.32 6.11
C THR A 36 -1.20 -12.76 6.64
N GLY A 37 -2.20 -11.88 6.59
CA GLY A 37 -3.57 -12.20 6.99
C GLY A 37 -4.34 -13.07 6.00
N SER A 38 -4.10 -12.90 4.68
CA SER A 38 -4.83 -13.64 3.64
C SER A 38 -4.00 -14.72 2.93
N GLY A 39 -2.69 -14.75 3.15
CA GLY A 39 -1.73 -15.63 2.46
C GLY A 39 -1.53 -15.31 0.97
N LYS A 40 -2.18 -14.27 0.45
CA LYS A 40 -2.08 -13.89 -0.96
C LYS A 40 -0.82 -13.08 -1.22
N SER A 41 -0.29 -13.20 -2.43
CA SER A 41 0.88 -12.46 -2.89
C SER A 41 0.71 -11.94 -4.32
N GLY A 42 1.52 -10.97 -4.70
CA GLY A 42 1.51 -10.39 -6.04
C GLY A 42 2.60 -9.35 -6.25
N LEU A 43 2.60 -8.70 -7.43
CA LEU A 43 3.49 -7.59 -7.74
C LEU A 43 3.02 -6.29 -7.10
N TYR A 44 3.95 -5.36 -6.81
CA TYR A 44 3.65 -4.02 -6.29
C TYR A 44 2.54 -3.29 -7.06
N THR A 45 2.57 -3.37 -8.40
CA THR A 45 1.56 -2.74 -9.26
C THR A 45 0.14 -3.25 -9.01
N ASN A 46 0.02 -4.49 -8.53
CA ASN A 46 -1.25 -5.13 -8.23
C ASN A 46 -1.64 -4.98 -6.75
N TYR A 47 -0.73 -4.50 -5.89
CA TYR A 47 -0.96 -4.35 -4.46
C TYR A 47 -2.18 -3.48 -4.16
N TYR A 48 -2.27 -2.31 -4.81
CA TYR A 48 -3.41 -1.39 -4.64
C TYR A 48 -4.78 -2.04 -4.94
N ARG A 49 -4.84 -2.96 -5.91
CA ARG A 49 -6.08 -3.70 -6.24
C ARG A 49 -6.43 -4.77 -5.20
N HIS A 50 -5.42 -5.27 -4.50
CA HIS A 50 -5.62 -6.21 -3.40
C HIS A 50 -6.06 -5.48 -2.13
N CYS A 51 -5.48 -4.30 -1.87
CA CYS A 51 -5.87 -3.41 -0.77
C CYS A 51 -7.38 -3.17 -0.76
N ASP A 52 -7.98 -2.74 -1.88
CA ASP A 52 -9.42 -2.43 -1.95
C ASP A 52 -10.36 -3.58 -1.53
N ARG A 53 -9.86 -4.82 -1.49
CA ARG A 53 -10.65 -6.01 -1.14
C ARG A 53 -10.22 -6.68 0.16
N CYS A 54 -9.15 -6.21 0.82
CA CYS A 54 -8.58 -6.91 1.97
C CYS A 54 -8.41 -5.95 3.15
N SER A 55 -9.34 -6.00 4.10
CA SER A 55 -9.37 -5.20 5.33
C SER A 55 -8.11 -5.30 6.19
N TYR A 56 -7.34 -6.38 6.03
CA TYR A 56 -6.05 -6.59 6.70
C TYR A 56 -4.91 -5.81 6.03
N CYS A 57 -4.99 -5.59 4.72
CA CYS A 57 -3.97 -4.88 3.96
C CYS A 57 -4.31 -3.38 3.74
N THR A 58 -5.35 -2.83 4.40
CA THR A 58 -5.87 -1.45 4.23
C THR A 58 -6.03 -0.54 5.47
N PRO A 59 -5.39 -0.75 6.64
CA PRO A 59 -5.61 0.18 7.75
C PRO A 59 -5.16 1.63 7.42
N GLU A 60 -4.06 1.81 6.70
CA GLU A 60 -3.50 3.15 6.39
C GLU A 60 -4.16 3.84 5.18
N LEU A 61 -4.68 3.06 4.22
CA LEU A 61 -5.31 3.60 3.01
C LEU A 61 -6.71 4.16 3.29
N GLU A 62 -7.43 3.58 4.25
CA GLU A 62 -8.71 4.14 4.72
C GLU A 62 -8.48 5.53 5.32
N GLU A 63 -7.45 5.70 6.16
CA GLU A 63 -7.09 7.00 6.76
C GLU A 63 -6.67 8.04 5.69
N GLU A 64 -5.78 7.68 4.74
CA GLU A 64 -5.39 8.58 3.65
C GLU A 64 -6.57 8.97 2.74
N LYS A 65 -7.49 8.02 2.50
CA LYS A 65 -8.68 8.26 1.67
C LYS A 65 -9.67 9.15 2.40
N GLN A 66 -9.84 8.96 3.71
CA GLN A 66 -10.66 9.81 4.58
C GLN A 66 -10.15 11.25 4.54
N GLN A 67 -8.86 11.46 4.76
CA GLN A 67 -8.22 12.79 4.71
C GLN A 67 -8.41 13.47 3.36
N LYS A 68 -8.20 12.76 2.25
CA LYS A 68 -8.41 13.33 0.90
C LYS A 68 -9.86 13.69 0.60
N MET A 69 -10.83 12.96 1.17
CA MET A 69 -12.24 13.33 1.06
C MET A 69 -12.56 14.57 1.87
N GLU A 70 -12.05 14.67 3.09
CA GLU A 70 -12.22 15.85 3.96
C GLU A 70 -11.60 17.11 3.33
N GLU A 71 -10.38 17.03 2.79
CA GLU A 71 -9.73 18.13 2.08
C GLU A 71 -10.54 18.60 0.87
N LYS A 72 -11.08 17.67 0.07
CA LYS A 72 -11.95 18.01 -1.05
C LYS A 72 -13.24 18.69 -0.58
N GLN A 73 -13.82 18.22 0.50
CA GLN A 73 -15.06 18.77 1.03
C GLN A 73 -14.87 20.22 1.53
N GLN A 74 -13.73 20.48 2.19
CA GLN A 74 -13.33 21.83 2.59
C GLN A 74 -13.08 22.76 1.39
N GLN A 75 -12.43 22.27 0.33
CA GLN A 75 -12.22 23.05 -0.91
C GLN A 75 -13.54 23.41 -1.60
N PHE A 76 -14.51 22.48 -1.64
CA PHE A 76 -15.83 22.76 -2.21
C PHE A 76 -16.63 23.76 -1.38
N GLN A 77 -16.52 23.74 -0.05
CA GLN A 77 -17.14 24.76 0.81
C GLN A 77 -16.53 26.14 0.57
N ALA A 78 -15.20 26.23 0.50
CA ALA A 78 -14.50 27.50 0.26
C ALA A 78 -14.74 28.12 -1.13
N LEU A 79 -15.24 27.36 -2.10
CA LEU A 79 -15.60 27.84 -3.45
C LEU A 79 -17.06 28.30 -3.56
N ASN A 80 -17.90 27.93 -2.59
CA ASN A 80 -19.33 28.26 -2.57
C ASN A 80 -19.66 29.42 -1.62
N ASP A 81 -18.69 29.86 -0.80
CA ASP A 81 -18.70 31.11 -0.04
C ASP A 81 -18.03 32.24 -0.85
#